data_AF-A0AB35RUW7-F1
#
_entry.id   AF-A0AB35RUW7-F1
#
_cell.length_a   1.000
_cell.length_b   1.000
_cell.length_c   1.000
_cell.angle_alpha   90.00
_cell.angle_beta   90.00
_cell.angle_gamma   90.00
#
_symmetry.space_group_name_H-M   'P 1'
#
loop_
_entity.id
_entity.type
_entity.pdbx_description
1 polymer ?
#
loop_
_entity_poly.entity_id
_entity_poly.type
_entity_poly.pdbx_seq_one_letter_code
_entity_poly.pdbx_strand_id
1 'polypeptide(L)' 'MAKNRYSISLIRNERESDYFDFWEKGLKVNKLGESLHSDLVGFEVIVEASNLQEAISIVKEKHPCSTIVERYSSKVG' A
#
# COMPACT_ATOMS: atom_id res chain seq x y z
N MET A 1 23.83 11.11 -4.62
CA MET A 1 22.80 11.24 -3.56
C MET A 1 22.66 9.89 -2.88
N ALA A 2 22.64 9.84 -1.55
CA ALA A 2 22.43 8.59 -0.83
C ALA A 2 21.00 8.10 -1.08
N LYS A 3 20.85 6.85 -1.53
CA LYS A 3 19.54 6.23 -1.66
C LYS A 3 19.08 5.77 -0.28
N ASN A 4 17.84 6.09 0.05
CA ASN A 4 17.17 5.60 1.25
C ASN A 4 16.16 4.54 0.85
N ARG A 5 15.78 3.68 1.78
CA ARG A 5 14.68 2.74 1.60
C ARG A 5 13.38 3.41 2.04
N TYR A 6 12.32 3.19 1.28
CA TYR A 6 10.98 3.66 1.58
C TYR A 6 10.03 2.47 1.49
N SER A 7 9.20 2.28 2.51
CA SER A 7 8.05 1.37 2.46
C SER A 7 6.89 2.16 1.88
N ILE A 8 6.39 1.74 0.74
CA ILE A 8 5.23 2.32 0.09
C ILE A 8 4.06 1.36 0.27
N SER A 9 2.99 1.84 0.91
CA SER A 9 1.77 1.07 1.08
C SER A 9 0.89 1.19 -0.17
N LEU A 10 0.48 0.05 -0.72
CA LEU A 10 -0.45 -0.02 -1.84
C LEU A 10 -1.73 -0.74 -1.45
N ILE A 11 -2.84 -0.29 -2.03
CA ILE A 11 -4.14 -0.94 -2.01
C ILE A 11 -4.37 -1.59 -3.36
N ARG A 12 -4.82 -2.85 -3.35
CA ARG A 12 -5.19 -3.54 -4.60
C ARG A 12 -6.43 -2.89 -5.21
N ASN A 13 -6.51 -2.88 -6.54
CA ASN A 13 -7.63 -2.27 -7.25
C ASN A 13 -8.98 -2.81 -6.73
N GLU A 14 -9.98 -1.93 -6.64
CA GLU A 14 -11.35 -2.25 -6.18
C GLU A 14 -11.45 -2.73 -4.72
N ARG A 15 -10.33 -2.79 -3.98
CA ARG A 15 -10.28 -3.22 -2.57
C ARG A 15 -10.09 -2.06 -1.60
N GLU A 16 -10.26 -0.80 -2.03
CA GLU A 16 -10.16 0.36 -1.12
C GLU A 16 -11.14 0.27 0.05
N SER A 17 -12.41 -0.07 -0.22
CA SER A 17 -13.39 -0.23 0.85
C SER A 17 -13.00 -1.35 1.81
N ASP A 18 -12.56 -2.49 1.27
CA ASP A 18 -12.10 -3.63 2.06
C ASP A 18 -10.83 -3.30 2.87
N TYR A 19 -9.92 -2.49 2.32
CA TYR A 19 -8.72 -2.02 3.01
C TYR A 19 -9.06 -1.15 4.20
N PHE A 20 -9.95 -0.16 4.04
CA PHE A 20 -10.41 0.65 5.17
C PHE A 20 -11.20 -0.19 6.18
N ASP A 21 -12.05 -1.09 5.72
CA ASP A 21 -12.80 -2.00 6.60
C ASP A 21 -11.85 -2.91 7.41
N PHE A 22 -10.78 -3.42 6.80
CA PHE A 22 -9.78 -4.25 7.50
C PHE A 22 -8.90 -3.42 8.44
N TRP A 23 -8.31 -2.30 7.97
CA TRP A 23 -7.31 -1.53 8.72
C TRP A 23 -7.90 -0.51 9.69
N GLU A 24 -8.98 0.19 9.34
CA GLU A 24 -9.61 1.18 10.23
C GLU A 24 -10.70 0.56 11.12
N LYS A 25 -11.47 -0.41 10.59
CA LYS A 25 -12.59 -1.01 11.33
C LYS A 25 -12.27 -2.38 11.93
N GLY A 26 -11.12 -2.97 11.61
CA GLY A 26 -10.73 -4.29 12.12
C GLY A 26 -11.61 -5.44 11.63
N LEU A 27 -12.33 -5.24 10.51
CA LEU A 27 -13.19 -6.26 9.94
C LEU A 27 -12.36 -7.36 9.29
N LYS A 28 -12.64 -8.60 9.66
CA LYS A 28 -11.99 -9.79 9.08
C LYS A 28 -12.77 -10.40 7.93
N VAL A 29 -13.99 -9.93 7.69
CA VAL A 29 -14.89 -10.44 6.67
C VAL A 29 -15.63 -9.27 6.04
N ASN A 30 -15.70 -9.23 4.70
CA ASN A 30 -16.44 -8.18 3.99
C ASN A 30 -17.94 -8.49 3.89
N LYS A 31 -18.71 -7.59 3.28
CA LYS A 31 -20.17 -7.75 3.10
C LYS A 31 -20.57 -8.96 2.24
N LEU A 32 -19.64 -9.51 1.45
CA LEU A 32 -19.86 -10.69 0.61
C LEU A 32 -19.52 -12.00 1.32
N GLY A 33 -19.05 -11.93 2.58
CA GLY A 33 -18.60 -13.11 3.33
C GLY A 33 -17.16 -13.54 3.02
N GLU A 34 -16.40 -12.74 2.27
CA GLU A 34 -15.00 -13.04 1.96
C GLU A 34 -14.09 -12.65 3.14
N SER A 35 -13.16 -13.53 3.50
CA SER A 35 -12.19 -13.24 4.55
C SER A 35 -11.17 -12.21 4.09
N LEU A 36 -11.11 -11.09 4.80
CA LEU A 36 -10.17 -10.01 4.56
C LEU A 36 -8.84 -10.33 5.23
N HIS A 37 -7.77 -10.24 4.44
CA HIS A 37 -6.39 -10.40 4.88
C HIS A 37 -5.55 -9.25 4.37
N SER A 38 -4.48 -8.92 5.09
CA SER A 38 -3.55 -7.84 4.72
C SER A 38 -3.14 -7.95 3.25
N ASP A 39 -2.69 -9.13 2.79
CA ASP A 39 -2.22 -9.38 1.42
C ASP A 39 -3.30 -9.27 0.33
N LEU A 40 -4.56 -9.38 0.74
CA LEU A 40 -5.74 -9.33 -0.13
C LEU A 40 -6.21 -7.89 -0.32
N VAL A 41 -6.17 -7.08 0.74
CA VAL A 41 -6.61 -5.68 0.69
C VAL A 41 -5.51 -4.74 0.23
N GLY A 42 -4.26 -5.05 0.53
CA GLY A 42 -3.10 -4.23 0.17
C GLY A 42 -1.79 -4.98 0.33
N PHE A 43 -0.69 -4.29 0.09
CA PHE A 43 0.64 -4.81 0.37
C PHE A 43 1.63 -3.65 0.43
N GLU A 44 2.74 -3.89 1.12
CA GLU A 44 3.82 -2.92 1.22
C GLU A 44 4.95 -3.29 0.26
N VAL A 45 5.52 -2.28 -0.41
CA VAL A 45 6.68 -2.46 -1.29
C VAL A 45 7.81 -1.58 -0.80
N ILE A 46 8.94 -2.21 -0.51
CA ILE A 46 10.16 -1.49 -0.15
C ILE A 46 10.91 -1.14 -1.44
N VAL A 47 11.17 0.15 -1.65
CA VAL A 47 11.96 0.65 -2.79
C VAL A 47 13.08 1.57 -2.34
N GLU A 48 14.17 1.56 -3.09
CA GLU A 48 15.29 2.46 -2.88
C GLU A 48 15.12 3.70 -3.77
N ALA A 49 15.03 4.86 -3.14
CA ALA A 49 14.87 6.13 -3.81
C ALA A 49 15.63 7.24 -3.07
N SER A 50 15.83 8.39 -3.71
CA SER A 50 16.44 9.55 -3.10
C SER A 50 15.46 10.29 -2.19
N ASN A 51 14.15 10.20 -2.49
CA ASN A 51 13.07 10.82 -1.72
C ASN A 51 11.76 10.00 -1.84
N LEU A 52 10.76 10.34 -1.01
CA LEU A 52 9.47 9.63 -0.97
C LEU A 52 8.70 9.75 -2.29
N GLN A 53 8.77 10.90 -2.97
CA GLN A 53 8.03 11.13 -4.22
C GLN A 53 8.60 10.32 -5.39
N GLU A 54 9.92 10.13 -5.42
CA GLU A 54 10.61 9.23 -6.35
C GLU A 54 10.25 7.77 -6.04
N ALA A 55 10.23 7.37 -4.76
CA ALA A 55 9.77 6.04 -4.36
C ALA A 55 8.33 5.76 -4.82
N ILE A 56 7.42 6.72 -4.61
CA ILE A 56 6.03 6.63 -5.06
C ILE A 56 5.96 6.50 -6.59
N SER A 57 6.73 7.28 -7.34
CA SER A 57 6.76 7.22 -8.80
C SER A 57 7.20 5.84 -9.31
N ILE A 58 8.29 5.29 -8.75
CA ILE A 58 8.78 3.94 -9.09
C ILE A 58 7.71 2.88 -8.81
N VAL A 59 7.06 2.97 -7.65
CA VAL A 59 6.02 2.03 -7.24
C VAL A 59 4.78 2.17 -8.13
N LYS A 60 4.40 3.39 -8.50
CA LYS A 60 3.30 3.68 -9.42
C LYS A 60 3.54 3.10 -10.81
N GLU A 61 4.77 3.18 -11.31
CA GLU A 61 5.15 2.55 -12.59
C GLU A 61 5.08 1.03 -12.52
N LYS A 62 5.48 0.42 -11.40
CA LYS A 62 5.41 -1.03 -11.21
C LYS A 62 4.01 -1.56 -10.94
N HIS A 63 3.15 -0.74 -10.32
CA HIS A 63 1.80 -1.11 -9.91
C HIS A 63 0.78 -0.05 -10.34
N PRO A 64 0.56 0.13 -11.66
CA PRO A 64 -0.30 1.20 -12.20
C PRO A 64 -1.77 1.02 -11.84
N CYS A 65 -2.21 -0.21 -11.53
CA CYS A 65 -3.58 -0.53 -11.14
C CYS A 65 -3.81 -0.45 -9.63
N SER A 66 -2.79 -0.13 -8.82
CA SER A 66 -2.91 -0.09 -7.36
C SER A 66 -3.01 1.35 -6.87
N THR A 67 -3.82 1.58 -5.84
CA THR A 67 -3.94 2.89 -5.20
C THR A 67 -2.82 3.02 -4.17
N ILE A 68 -1.94 4.01 -4.34
CA ILE A 68 -0.85 4.27 -3.39
C ILE A 68 -1.38 5.06 -2.21
N VAL A 69 -1.05 4.64 -0.99
CA VAL A 69 -1.45 5.33 0.23
C VAL A 69 -0.27 6.04 0.85
N GLU A 70 -0.12 7.32 0.50
CA GLU A 70 0.99 8.14 0.97
C GLU A 70 1.02 8.25 2.50
N ARG A 71 -0.13 8.29 3.18
CA ARG A 71 -0.20 8.41 4.66
C ARG A 71 0.43 7.23 5.40
N TYR A 72 0.46 6.05 4.77
CA TYR A 72 1.04 4.82 5.32
C TYR A 72 2.40 4.50 4.69
N SER A 73 2.90 5.38 3.83
CA SER A 73 4.20 5.25 3.21
C SER A 73 5.23 5.99 4.04
N SER A 74 6.35 5.34 4.36
CA SER A 74 7.36 5.88 5.27
C SER A 74 8.78 5.51 4.86
N LYS A 75 9.74 6.32 5.32
CA LYS A 75 11.16 5.99 5.16
C LYS A 75 11.50 4.81 6.07
N VAL A 76 12.10 3.77 5.50
CA VAL A 76 12.63 2.63 6.23
C VAL A 76 14.12 2.91 6.46
N GLY A 77 14.49 3.22 7.69
CA GLY A 77 15.87 3.52 8.07
C GLY A 77 15.98 4.16 9.44
#